data_AF-A0A929BJE3-F1
#
_entry.id   AF-A0A929BJE3-F1
#
_cell.length_a   1.000
_cell.length_b   1.000
_cell.length_c   1.000
_cell.angle_alpha   90.00
_cell.angle_beta   90.00
_cell.angle_gamma   90.00
#
_symmetry.space_group_name_H-M   'P 1'
#
loop_
_entity.id
_entity.type
_entity.pdbx_description
1 polymer ?
#
loop_
_entity_poly.entity_id
_entity_poly.type
_entity_poly.pdbx_seq_one_letter_code
_entity_poly.pdbx_strand_id
1 'polypeptide(L)' 'MRTNRDRKRARKQIRKRKLRYLRGRLAEATSPAERQRLIAKIRRVSPTAPVPEE' A
#
# COMPACT_ATOMS: atom_id res chain seq x y z
N MET A 1 0.20 -14.38 25.68
CA MET A 1 0.07 -12.95 25.29
C MET A 1 0.94 -12.69 24.06
N ARG A 2 0.49 -11.91 23.06
CA ARG A 2 1.35 -11.56 21.89
C ARG A 2 2.46 -10.59 22.29
N THR A 3 3.70 -10.93 21.95
CA THR A 3 4.88 -10.11 22.26
C THR A 3 4.95 -8.85 21.37
N ASN A 4 5.79 -7.89 21.74
CA ASN A 4 6.07 -6.72 20.87
C ASN A 4 6.64 -7.13 19.50
N ARG A 5 7.41 -8.23 19.45
CA ARG A 5 7.93 -8.81 18.20
C ARG A 5 6.79 -9.31 17.30
N ASP A 6 5.81 -9.99 17.87
CA ASP A 6 4.65 -10.49 17.12
C ASP A 6 3.80 -9.36 16.56
N ARG A 7 3.55 -8.32 17.38
CA ARG A 7 2.82 -7.12 16.94
C ARG A 7 3.55 -6.41 15.80
N LYS A 8 4.88 -6.28 15.87
CA LYS A 8 5.70 -5.68 14.79
C LYS A 8 5.62 -6.52 13.51
N ARG A 9 5.71 -7.85 13.61
CA ARG A 9 5.57 -8.76 12.48
C ARG A 9 4.18 -8.65 11.84
N ALA A 10 3.12 -8.67 12.64
CA ALA A 10 1.75 -8.54 12.15
C ALA A 10 1.51 -7.21 11.42
N ARG A 11 1.96 -6.08 12.00
CA ARG A 11 1.89 -4.75 11.36
C ARG A 11 2.62 -4.73 10.01
N LYS A 12 3.81 -5.35 9.92
CA LYS A 12 4.57 -5.49 8.67
C LYS A 12 3.80 -6.29 7.62
N GLN A 13 3.19 -7.42 8.01
CA GLN A 13 2.41 -8.26 7.10
C GLN A 13 1.15 -7.54 6.59
N ILE A 14 0.41 -6.88 7.48
CA ILE A 14 -0.77 -6.08 7.12
C ILE A 14 -0.39 -4.98 6.13
N ARG A 15 0.71 -4.24 6.41
CA ARG A 15 1.21 -3.19 5.50
C ARG A 15 1.53 -3.76 4.11
N LYS A 16 2.26 -4.89 4.05
CA LYS A 16 2.58 -5.56 2.77
C LYS A 16 1.32 -5.99 2.01
N ARG A 17 0.34 -6.58 2.70
CA ARG A 17 -0.93 -7.01 2.08
C ARG A 17 -1.69 -5.81 1.52
N LYS A 18 -1.78 -4.72 2.28
CA LYS A 18 -2.44 -3.47 1.85
C LYS A 18 -1.76 -2.87 0.62
N LEU A 19 -0.42 -2.79 0.61
CA LEU A 19 0.33 -2.28 -0.54
C LEU A 19 0.12 -3.13 -1.80
N ARG A 20 0.13 -4.46 -1.67
CA ARG A 20 -0.15 -5.37 -2.79
C ARG A 20 -1.54 -5.14 -3.37
N TYR A 21 -2.55 -5.03 -2.51
CA TYR A 21 -3.93 -4.74 -2.93
C TYR A 21 -4.04 -3.40 -3.67
N LEU A 22 -3.47 -2.33 -3.12
CA LEU A 22 -3.51 -1.01 -3.75
C LEU A 22 -2.78 -0.99 -5.10
N ARG A 23 -1.68 -1.74 -5.24
CA ARG A 23 -0.96 -1.87 -6.52
C ARG A 23 -1.77 -2.62 -7.58
N GLY A 24 -2.46 -3.69 -7.19
CA GLY A 24 -3.39 -4.39 -8.11
C GLY A 24 -4.50 -3.45 -8.61
N ARG A 25 -5.12 -2.73 -7.67
CA ARG A 25 -6.12 -1.69 -8.00
C ARG A 25 -5.57 -0.60 -8.92
N LEU A 26 -4.30 -0.19 -8.72
CA LEU A 26 -3.68 0.82 -9.56
C LEU A 26 -3.46 0.31 -10.99
N ALA A 27 -3.08 -0.95 -11.16
CA ALA A 27 -2.89 -1.56 -12.47
C ALA A 27 -4.21 -1.69 -13.26
N GLU A 28 -5.34 -1.90 -12.57
CA GLU A 28 -6.67 -2.01 -13.15
C GLU A 28 -7.37 -0.65 -13.36
N ALA A 29 -6.90 0.41 -12.69
CA ALA A 29 -7.55 1.72 -12.72
C ALA A 29 -7.35 2.42 -14.07
N THR A 30 -8.45 2.71 -14.75
CA THR A 30 -8.50 3.39 -16.06
C THR A 30 -8.63 4.91 -15.94
N SER A 31 -9.21 5.40 -14.84
CA SER A 31 -9.39 6.84 -14.62
C SER A 31 -8.14 7.48 -14.02
N PRO A 32 -7.64 8.60 -14.60
CA PRO A 32 -6.53 9.36 -14.02
C PRO A 32 -6.79 9.80 -12.57
N ALA A 33 -8.04 10.18 -12.25
CA ALA A 33 -8.42 10.59 -10.91
C ALA A 33 -8.39 9.42 -9.90
N GLU A 34 -8.80 8.22 -10.32
CA GLU A 34 -8.70 7.02 -9.48
C GLU A 34 -7.24 6.63 -9.25
N ARG A 35 -6.42 6.67 -10.31
CA ARG A 35 -4.97 6.41 -10.23
C ARG A 35 -4.31 7.34 -9.20
N GLN A 36 -4.51 8.66 -9.31
CA GLN A 36 -3.94 9.63 -8.36
C GLN A 36 -4.36 9.35 -6.91
N ARG A 37 -5.64 9.01 -6.66
CA ARG A 37 -6.12 8.64 -5.32
C ARG A 37 -5.44 7.38 -4.78
N LEU A 38 -5.21 6.38 -5.63
CA LEU A 38 -4.53 5.14 -5.26
C LEU A 38 -3.04 5.39 -4.98
N ILE A 39 -2.37 6.19 -5.79
CA ILE A 39 -0.97 6.62 -5.58
C ILE A 39 -0.83 7.34 -4.23
N ALA A 40 -1.71 8.30 -3.93
CA ALA A 40 -1.73 9.01 -2.64
C ALA A 40 -1.94 8.04 -1.46
N LYS A 41 -2.85 7.07 -1.58
CA LYS A 41 -3.05 6.03 -0.56
C LYS A 41 -1.81 5.15 -0.37
N ILE A 42 -1.10 4.80 -1.45
CA ILE A 42 0.15 4.03 -1.38
C ILE A 42 1.22 4.83 -0.63
N ARG A 43 1.42 6.10 -0.97
CA ARG A 43 2.37 7.00 -0.30
C ARG A 43 2.06 7.20 1.18
N ARG A 44 0.78 7.31 1.55
CA ARG A 44 0.37 7.38 2.97
C ARG A 44 0.71 6.12 3.77
N VAL A 45 0.64 4.94 3.13
CA VAL A 45 0.96 3.66 3.77
C VAL A 45 2.48 3.42 3.83
N SER A 46 3.20 3.87 2.81
CA SER A 46 4.65 3.76 2.68
C SER A 46 5.18 4.96 1.90
N PRO A 47 5.73 5.98 2.58
CA PRO A 47 6.19 7.21 1.94
C PRO A 47 7.24 6.97 0.85
N THR A 48 8.09 5.96 1.04
CA THR A 48 9.18 5.59 0.13
C THR A 48 8.78 4.50 -0.88
N ALA A 49 7.49 4.20 -1.03
CA ALA A 49 7.08 3.19 -1.99
C ALA A 49 7.37 3.67 -3.42
N PRO A 50 8.05 2.87 -4.26
CA PRO A 50 8.09 3.14 -5.68
C PRO A 50 6.67 2.96 -6.22
N VAL A 51 6.15 4.02 -6.83
CA VAL A 51 4.88 4.03 -7.53
C VAL A 51 5.20 4.49 -8.94
N PRO A 52 4.82 3.74 -9.98
CA PRO A 52 4.97 4.20 -11.35
C PRO A 52 4.08 5.42 -11.53
N GLU A 53 4.70 6.59 -11.63
CA GLU A 53 4.10 7.76 -12.25
C GLU A 53 4.21 7.48 -13.75
N GLU A 54 3.08 7.31 -14.43
CA GLU A 54 3.06 7.31 -15.89
C GLU A 54 3.60 8.63 -16.42
#